data_AF-A0A5C7LL57-F1
#
_entry.id   AF-A0A5C7LL57-F1
#
_cell.length_a   1.000
_cell.length_b   1.000
_cell.length_c   1.000
_cell.angle_alpha   90.00
_cell.angle_beta   90.00
_cell.angle_gamma   90.00
#
_symmetry.space_group_name_H-M   'P 1'
#
loop_
_entity.id
_entity.type
_entity.pdbx_description
1 polymer ?
#
loop_
_entity_poly.entity_id
_entity_poly.type
_entity_poly.pdbx_seq_one_letter_code
_entity_poly.pdbx_strand_id
1 'polypeptide(L)' 'MSEASVNIAFGLVLKFFGGDLGRAYYWWHADNPNLGGVSPGEMVRLGREDKLLKWVKQQVKDSRRE' A
#
# COMPACT_ATOMS: atom_id res chain seq x y z
N MET A 1 8.32 -2.17 15.69
CA MET A 1 7.21 -1.85 14.76
C MET A 1 6.37 -0.78 15.43
N SER A 2 6.13 0.37 14.81
CA SER A 2 5.18 1.35 15.35
C SER A 2 3.81 1.08 14.74
N GLU A 3 2.77 1.01 15.58
CA GLU A 3 1.38 0.89 15.14
C GLU A 3 0.98 2.07 14.23
N ALA A 4 1.62 3.22 14.43
CA ALA A 4 1.46 4.41 13.60
C ALA A 4 1.87 4.19 12.13
N SER A 5 2.99 3.51 11.86
CA SER A 5 3.46 3.25 10.48
C SER A 5 2.47 2.38 9.69
N VAL A 6 1.88 1.37 10.35
CA VAL A 6 0.86 0.51 9.76
C VAL A 6 -0.40 1.31 9.41
N ASN A 7 -0.89 2.12 10.35
CA ASN A 7 -2.09 2.93 10.14
C ASN A 7 -1.93 3.97 9.03
N ILE A 8 -0.77 4.65 8.97
CA ILE A 8 -0.47 5.63 7.91
C ILE A 8 -0.41 4.95 6.54
N ALA A 9 0.30 3.83 6.43
CA ALA A 9 0.43 3.11 5.18
C ALA A 9 -0.90 2.53 4.69
N PHE A 10 -1.69 1.91 5.59
CA PHE A 10 -3.02 1.42 5.24
C PHE A 10 -3.96 2.55 4.83
N GLY A 11 -3.92 3.70 5.51
CA GLY A 11 -4.72 4.87 5.15
C GLY A 11 -4.42 5.38 3.72
N LEU A 12 -3.19 5.24 3.23
CA LEU A 12 -2.83 5.59 1.85
C LEU A 12 -3.31 4.55 0.84
N VAL A 13 -3.23 3.27 1.18
CA VAL A 13 -3.81 2.19 0.37
C VAL A 13 -5.33 2.36 0.27
N LEU A 14 -6.00 2.72 1.36
CA LEU A 14 -7.43 3.01 1.36
C LEU A 14 -7.78 4.17 0.42
N LYS A 15 -7.00 5.25 0.46
CA LYS A 15 -7.17 6.38 -0.48
C LYS A 15 -6.92 5.98 -1.93
N PHE A 16 -5.94 5.11 -2.20
CA PHE A 16 -5.68 4.56 -3.53
C PHE A 16 -6.89 3.79 -4.08
N PHE A 17 -7.60 3.05 -3.23
CA PHE A 17 -8.85 2.37 -3.59
C PHE A 17 -10.11 3.24 -3.41
N GLY A 18 -9.96 4.56 -3.30
CA GLY A 18 -11.11 5.48 -3.22
C GLY A 18 -11.98 5.30 -1.97
N GLY A 19 -11.44 4.74 -0.89
CA GLY A 19 -12.19 4.45 0.33
C GLY A 19 -12.82 3.06 0.39
N ASP A 20 -12.64 2.22 -0.64
CA ASP A 20 -13.10 0.83 -0.60
C ASP A 20 -12.24 0.00 0.37
N LEU A 21 -12.77 -0.17 1.59
CA LEU A 21 -12.14 -0.94 2.65
C LEU A 21 -11.92 -2.40 2.27
N GLY A 22 -12.83 -3.01 1.52
CA GLY A 22 -12.74 -4.42 1.13
C GLY A 22 -11.57 -4.65 0.18
N ARG A 23 -11.46 -3.82 -0.86
CA ARG A 23 -10.34 -3.86 -1.81
C ARG A 23 -9.02 -3.51 -1.15
N ALA A 24 -9.00 -2.47 -0.32
CA ALA A 24 -7.80 -2.06 0.41
C ALA A 24 -7.31 -3.18 1.35
N TYR A 25 -8.21 -3.81 2.09
CA TYR A 25 -7.87 -4.92 2.98
C TYR A 25 -7.37 -6.15 2.22
N TYR A 26 -8.06 -6.54 1.15
CA TYR A 26 -7.61 -7.64 0.29
C TYR A 26 -6.19 -7.39 -0.24
N TRP A 27 -5.97 -6.21 -0.82
CA TRP A 27 -4.68 -5.86 -1.39
C TRP A 27 -3.57 -5.72 -0.33
N TRP A 28 -3.92 -5.28 0.89
CA TRP A 28 -3.00 -5.15 2.02
C TRP A 28 -2.41 -6.49 2.47
N HIS A 29 -3.18 -7.57 2.35
CA HIS A 29 -2.79 -8.92 2.76
C HIS A 29 -2.34 -9.81 1.60
N ALA A 30 -2.74 -9.51 0.37
CA ALA A 30 -2.34 -10.28 -0.79
C ALA A 30 -0.89 -9.99 -1.21
N ASP A 31 -0.16 -11.03 -1.62
CA ASP A 31 1.16 -10.88 -2.21
C ASP A 31 1.06 -10.11 -3.53
N ASN A 32 1.92 -9.11 -3.68
CA ASN A 32 1.93 -8.27 -4.85
C ASN A 32 3.26 -8.44 -5.63
N PRO A 33 3.21 -8.98 -6.86
CA PRO A 33 4.40 -9.10 -7.72
C PRO A 33 5.12 -7.77 -7.95
N ASN A 34 4.39 -6.66 -8.00
CA ASN A 34 4.96 -5.33 -8.18
C ASN A 34 5.72 -4.82 -6.94
N LEU A 35 5.52 -5.46 -5.79
CA LEU A 35 6.26 -5.20 -4.55
C LEU A 35 7.34 -6.25 -4.30
N GLY A 36 7.64 -7.11 -5.28
CA GLY A 36 8.60 -8.20 -5.15
C GLY A 36 8.00 -9.48 -4.57
N GLY A 37 6.70 -9.70 -4.75
CA GLY A 37 6.01 -10.91 -4.29
C GLY A 37 5.71 -10.91 -2.80
N VAL A 38 5.59 -9.73 -2.18
CA VAL A 38 5.21 -9.57 -0.78
C VAL A 38 4.00 -8.67 -0.65
N SER A 39 3.23 -8.86 0.41
CA SER A 39 2.09 -8.00 0.72
C SER A 39 2.53 -6.61 1.22
N PRO A 40 1.71 -5.57 1.03
CA PRO A 40 1.92 -4.24 1.62
C PRO A 40 2.10 -4.25 3.13
N GLY A 41 1.31 -5.07 3.84
CA GLY A 41 1.46 -5.25 5.29
C GLY A 41 2.83 -5.83 5.66
N GLU A 42 3.30 -6.81 4.91
CA GLU A 42 4.65 -7.38 5.09
C GLU A 42 5.75 -6.35 4.77
N MET A 43 5.57 -5.51 3.75
CA MET A 43 6.51 -4.43 3.45
C MET A 43 6.68 -3.48 4.64
N VAL A 44 5.60 -3.09 5.31
CA VAL A 44 5.69 -2.26 6.52
C VAL A 44 6.33 -3.03 7.67
N ARG A 45 5.99 -4.31 7.84
CA ARG A 45 6.59 -5.19 8.86
C ARG A 45 8.11 -5.31 8.70
N LEU A 46 8.60 -5.33 7.46
CA LEU A 46 10.02 -5.39 7.11
C LEU A 46 10.72 -4.02 7.12
N GLY A 47 10.04 -2.94 7.51
CA GLY A 47 10.59 -1.57 7.50
C GLY A 47 10.80 -1.00 6.10
N ARG A 48 10.09 -1.52 5.09
CA ARG A 48 10.14 -1.10 3.68
C ARG A 48 8.97 -0.16 3.31
N GLU A 49 8.44 0.56 4.30
CA GLU A 49 7.30 1.49 4.13
C GLU A 49 7.58 2.57 3.07
N ASP A 50 8.78 3.12 2.99
CA ASP A 50 9.14 4.12 1.97
C ASP A 50 8.96 3.61 0.54
N LYS A 51 9.29 2.33 0.29
CA LYS A 51 9.12 1.71 -1.03
C LYS A 51 7.64 1.55 -1.37
N LEU A 52 6.84 1.12 -0.40
CA LEU A 52 5.39 1.01 -0.55
C LEU A 52 4.77 2.39 -0.85
N LEU A 53 5.16 3.42 -0.09
CA LEU A 53 4.68 4.80 -0.27
C LEU A 53 5.03 5.35 -1.66
N LYS A 54 6.26 5.13 -2.11
CA LYS A 54 6.70 5.55 -3.45
C LYS A 54 5.89 4.86 -4.54
N TRP A 55 5.66 3.55 -4.41
CA TRP A 55 4.88 2.77 -5.38
C TRP A 55 3.43 3.28 -5.46
N VAL A 56 2.74 3.41 -4.33
CA VAL A 56 1.35 3.90 -4.28
C VAL A 56 1.23 5.30 -4.88
N LYS A 57 2.15 6.22 -4.53
CA LYS A 57 2.16 7.57 -5.11
C LYS A 57 2.37 7.58 -6.63
N GLN A 58 3.20 6.67 -7.14
CA GLN A 58 3.44 6.53 -8.57
C GLN A 58 2.17 6.06 -9.29
N GLN A 59 1.53 5.00 -8.79
CA GLN A 59 0.28 4.48 -9.35
C GLN A 59 -0.83 5.54 -9.36
N VAL A 60 -1.02 6.29 -8.27
CA VAL A 60 -2.01 7.38 -8.22
C VAL A 60 -1.69 8.52 -9.20
N LYS A 61 -0.41 8.76 -9.53
CA LYS A 61 -0.04 9.74 -10.56
C LYS A 61 -0.34 9.22 -11.97
N ASP A 62 -0.05 7.94 -12.20
CA ASP A 62 -0.24 7.31 -13.51
C ASP A 62 -1.74 7.17 -13.82
N SER A 63 -2.56 6.73 -12.87
CA SER A 63 -4.04 6.67 -13.02
C SER A 63 -4.74 8.03 -13.20
N ARG A 64 -4.03 9.16 -13.02
CA ARG A 64 -4.56 10.52 -13.26
C ARG A 64 -4.10 11.11 -14.59
N ARG A 65 -3.25 10.41 -15.34
CA ARG A 65 -2.72 10.83 -16.63
C ARG A 65 -3.39 10.12 -17.82
N GLU A 66 -4.31 9.21 -17.52
CA GLU A 66 -5.22 8.54 -18.46
C GLU A 66 -6.61 9.18 -18.37
#